data_AF-A0A960MRK4-F1
#
_entry.id   AF-A0A960MRK4-F1
#
_cell.length_a   1.000
_cell.length_b   1.000
_cell.length_c   1.000
_cell.angle_alpha   90.00
_cell.angle_beta   90.00
_cell.angle_gamma   90.00
#
_symmetry.space_group_name_H-M   'P 1'
#
loop_
_entity.id
_entity.type
_entity.pdbx_description
1 polymer ?
#
loop_
_entity_poly.entity_id
_entity_poly.type
_entity_poly.pdbx_seq_one_letter_code
_entity_poly.pdbx_strand_id
1 'polypeptide(L)'
;MITRDFIEQDRLLQRYAATPQDKKPRYNWAELISGTKDSVQPPLQVRIGEQTREFDLAEIADTVGNAVTDLALSRNQEDIFTEANQQLVAGIAEAVARELQERSKLGGDSSQVLSSDDITEIIERVLIRHNAHDVAKSVVIRRKTAVARQSHHGSPKTGELGLDLGKTKPLCKVIRRSGEVVAWNPNKIEVAVRSAFLSLGMDSSPAASVSRALTDRLAKGGQEYIHIEELQDRVQEELMKQGHYKVAEAFILYRAHRAHERLAEKRHAEKAEDSAQESMILVKLEDGNSYLWDGHDLKRRIEFAMIGLDLCLTQDQIEQELRRSFHSEMALEDIRKTVILNAKALIERDADFAKFAGRVLLTYIYEEVLGWDIVRDGISSLPAFHRRTFKANLVRGMQIERLSDRLLNFNLDKLASALDPAADLDFDYLGIQTLYDRYLIVDKTRRPHQRIETPQLFWMRVAMGLFVGEKKNAEEKIIDLYNLYKGRRFCSSTP
;
A
#
# COMPACT_ATOMS: atom_id res chain seq x y z
N MET A 1 25.41 14.31 -8.59
CA MET A 1 24.69 13.51 -7.59
C MET A 1 23.36 13.10 -8.19
N ILE A 2 22.95 11.84 -8.01
CA ILE A 2 21.63 11.36 -8.47
C ILE A 2 20.57 12.04 -7.59
N THR A 3 19.79 12.96 -8.16
CA THR A 3 18.68 13.64 -7.49
C THR A 3 17.39 12.85 -7.63
N ARG A 4 16.38 13.14 -6.79
CA ARG A 4 15.04 12.55 -6.90
C ARG A 4 14.43 12.78 -8.28
N ASP A 5 14.57 14.00 -8.81
CA ASP A 5 14.08 14.39 -10.14
C ASP A 5 14.72 13.54 -11.26
N PHE A 6 16.01 13.20 -11.14
CA PHE A 6 16.70 12.34 -12.10
C PHE A 6 16.10 10.92 -12.15
N ILE A 7 15.67 10.39 -11.01
CA ILE A 7 15.07 9.04 -10.92
C ILE A 7 13.63 9.05 -11.46
N GLU A 8 12.87 10.12 -11.20
CA GLU A 8 11.54 10.30 -11.77
C GLU A 8 11.60 10.44 -13.30
N GLN A 9 12.56 11.22 -13.83
CA GLN A 9 12.84 11.29 -15.27
C GLN A 9 13.21 9.93 -15.86
N ASP A 10 14.06 9.15 -15.18
CA ASP A 10 14.44 7.81 -15.64
C ASP A 10 13.24 6.84 -15.69
N ARG A 11 12.31 6.95 -14.73
CA ARG A 11 11.05 6.19 -14.73
C ARG A 11 10.16 6.58 -15.92
N LEU A 12 10.00 7.87 -16.17
CA LEU A 12 9.23 8.37 -17.31
C LEU A 12 9.88 7.93 -18.62
N LEU A 13 11.21 7.97 -18.71
CA LEU A 13 11.95 7.50 -19.88
C LEU A 13 11.70 6.01 -20.15
N GLN A 14 11.75 5.16 -19.13
CA GLN A 14 11.41 3.74 -19.27
C GLN A 14 9.95 3.52 -19.69
N ARG A 15 9.01 4.33 -19.19
CA ARG A 15 7.58 4.28 -19.57
C ARG A 15 7.37 4.70 -21.02
N TYR A 16 7.99 5.80 -21.45
CA TYR A 16 7.88 6.28 -22.82
C TYR A 16 8.56 5.31 -23.79
N ALA A 17 9.77 4.81 -23.51
CA ALA A 17 10.41 3.78 -24.32
C ALA A 17 9.51 2.52 -24.50
N ALA A 18 8.76 2.13 -23.47
CA ALA A 18 7.81 1.02 -23.52
C ALA A 18 6.45 1.37 -24.17
N THR A 19 6.14 2.65 -24.40
CA THR A 19 4.91 3.11 -25.05
C THR A 19 5.04 2.94 -26.57
N PRO A 20 4.04 2.38 -27.26
CA PRO A 20 4.12 2.22 -28.71
C PRO A 20 4.10 3.58 -29.43
N GLN A 21 4.74 3.64 -30.61
CA GLN A 21 5.09 4.88 -31.31
C GLN A 21 3.86 5.66 -31.81
N ASP A 22 2.75 4.96 -32.01
CA ASP A 22 1.45 5.50 -32.41
C ASP A 22 0.84 6.44 -31.36
N LYS A 23 1.21 6.28 -30.08
CA LYS A 23 0.72 7.08 -28.95
C LYS A 23 1.65 8.24 -28.58
N LYS A 24 2.66 8.52 -29.39
CA LYS A 24 3.64 9.60 -29.17
C LYS A 24 3.55 10.66 -30.26
N PRO A 25 4.03 11.88 -30.00
CA PRO A 25 4.23 12.90 -31.05
C PRO A 25 5.04 12.31 -32.21
N ARG A 26 4.55 12.48 -33.44
CA ARG A 26 5.16 11.92 -34.65
C ARG A 26 6.00 12.98 -35.35
N TYR A 27 7.19 12.57 -35.75
CA TYR A 27 8.07 13.32 -36.63
C TYR A 27 8.79 12.34 -37.54
N ASN A 28 8.96 12.69 -38.81
CA ASN A 28 9.62 11.84 -39.78
C ASN A 28 11.15 12.08 -39.71
N TRP A 29 11.83 11.40 -38.79
CA TRP A 29 13.28 11.57 -38.62
C TRP A 29 14.07 11.08 -39.83
N ALA A 30 13.58 10.05 -40.53
CA ALA A 30 14.14 9.56 -41.78
C ALA A 30 14.22 10.61 -42.91
N GLU A 31 13.26 11.54 -43.00
CA GLU A 31 13.24 12.58 -44.04
C GLU A 31 14.42 13.55 -43.92
N LEU A 32 14.98 13.75 -42.72
CA LEU A 32 16.13 14.63 -42.50
C LEU A 32 17.39 14.23 -43.29
N ILE A 33 17.49 12.95 -43.66
CA ILE A 33 18.67 12.37 -44.35
C ILE A 33 18.34 12.03 -45.82
N SER A 34 17.07 12.11 -46.22
CA SER A 34 16.64 11.77 -47.57
C SER A 34 17.20 12.69 -48.68
N GLY A 35 17.74 13.86 -48.30
CA GLY A 35 18.39 14.83 -49.19
C GLY A 35 19.90 14.64 -49.42
N THR A 36 20.59 13.78 -48.65
CA THR A 36 22.06 13.57 -48.73
C THR A 36 22.46 12.44 -49.71
N LYS A 37 21.73 12.29 -50.81
CA LYS A 37 21.94 11.22 -51.83
C LYS A 37 23.30 11.25 -52.55
N ASP A 38 24.14 12.26 -52.35
CA ASP A 38 25.38 12.47 -53.11
C ASP A 38 26.69 12.11 -52.35
N SER A 39 26.69 11.08 -51.52
CA SER A 39 27.96 10.45 -51.13
C SER A 39 27.92 8.94 -51.32
N VAL A 40 28.55 8.49 -52.40
CA VAL A 40 29.06 7.15 -52.70
C VAL A 40 29.25 6.30 -51.42
N GLN A 41 28.35 5.35 -51.15
CA GLN A 41 28.55 4.33 -50.12
C GLN A 41 28.45 2.94 -50.76
N PRO A 42 29.35 1.99 -50.43
CA PRO A 42 29.14 0.58 -50.76
C PRO A 42 27.91 0.06 -50.00
N PRO A 43 27.16 -0.92 -50.56
CA PRO A 43 25.99 -1.47 -49.87
C PRO A 43 26.43 -2.21 -48.60
N LEU A 44 26.23 -1.59 -47.45
CA LEU A 44 26.40 -2.23 -46.15
C LEU A 44 25.24 -3.19 -45.94
N GLN A 45 25.56 -4.46 -45.73
CA GLN A 45 24.57 -5.51 -45.50
C GLN A 45 24.42 -5.77 -44.01
N VAL A 46 23.18 -5.72 -43.52
CA VAL A 46 22.86 -5.96 -42.11
C VAL A 46 22.08 -7.24 -41.98
N ARG A 47 22.54 -8.08 -41.07
CA ARG A 47 21.91 -9.36 -40.75
C ARG A 47 21.00 -9.20 -39.55
N ILE A 48 19.70 -9.36 -39.78
CA ILE A 48 18.68 -9.42 -38.74
C ILE A 48 18.13 -10.84 -38.71
N GLY A 49 18.61 -11.65 -37.76
CA GLY A 49 18.28 -13.09 -37.69
C GLY A 49 18.90 -13.88 -38.85
N GLU A 50 18.07 -14.48 -39.71
CA GLU A 50 18.49 -15.24 -40.91
C GLU A 50 18.45 -14.40 -42.20
N GLN A 51 17.95 -13.17 -42.16
CA GLN A 51 17.81 -12.31 -43.33
C GLN A 51 18.90 -11.26 -43.38
N THR A 52 19.47 -11.07 -44.57
CA THR A 52 20.44 -10.01 -44.87
C THR A 52 19.76 -8.97 -45.77
N ARG A 53 19.77 -7.70 -45.36
CA ARG A 53 19.23 -6.58 -46.14
C ARG A 53 20.22 -5.43 -46.25
N GLU A 54 20.08 -4.60 -47.27
CA GLU A 54 20.82 -3.35 -47.38
C GLU A 54 20.40 -2.39 -46.26
N PHE A 55 21.39 -1.77 -45.64
CA PHE A 55 21.19 -0.88 -44.51
C PHE A 55 20.97 0.55 -44.97
N ASP A 56 19.91 1.18 -44.46
CA ASP A 56 19.55 2.56 -44.77
C ASP A 56 19.91 3.49 -43.61
N LEU A 57 20.53 4.63 -43.94
CA LEU A 57 20.84 5.71 -43.01
C LEU A 57 19.58 6.28 -42.33
N ALA A 58 18.44 6.20 -43.01
CA ALA A 58 17.14 6.55 -42.45
C ALA A 58 16.83 5.78 -41.14
N GLU A 59 17.28 4.53 -41.01
CA GLU A 59 17.02 3.71 -39.82
C GLU A 59 17.83 4.19 -38.60
N ILE A 60 19.02 4.76 -38.81
CA ILE A 60 19.81 5.38 -37.74
C ILE A 60 19.11 6.66 -37.27
N ALA A 61 18.65 7.49 -38.21
CA ALA A 61 17.91 8.72 -37.92
C ALA A 61 16.67 8.44 -37.08
N ASP A 62 15.90 7.42 -37.46
CA ASP A 62 14.71 7.00 -36.71
C ASP A 62 15.07 6.44 -35.34
N THR A 63 16.13 5.63 -35.22
CA THR A 63 16.54 5.07 -33.93
C THR A 63 16.97 6.16 -32.95
N VAL A 64 17.79 7.11 -33.39
CA VAL A 64 18.28 8.22 -32.58
C VAL A 64 17.17 9.24 -32.32
N GLY A 65 16.39 9.62 -33.33
CA GLY A 65 15.30 10.58 -33.22
C GLY A 65 14.17 10.11 -32.30
N ASN A 66 13.84 8.81 -32.34
CA ASN A 66 12.91 8.23 -31.38
C ASN A 66 13.47 8.23 -29.95
N ALA A 67 14.78 8.01 -29.79
CA ALA A 67 15.41 8.09 -28.48
C ALA A 67 15.44 9.53 -27.92
N VAL A 68 15.65 10.53 -28.79
CA VAL A 68 15.51 11.96 -28.46
C VAL A 68 14.07 12.30 -28.06
N THR A 69 13.09 11.76 -28.78
CA THR A 69 11.65 11.94 -28.48
C THR A 69 11.30 11.38 -27.11
N ASP A 70 11.76 10.16 -26.80
CA ASP A 70 11.53 9.53 -25.49
C ASP A 70 12.20 10.32 -24.35
N LEU A 71 13.40 10.86 -24.60
CA LEU A 71 14.10 11.70 -23.64
C LEU A 71 13.39 13.04 -23.38
N ALA A 72 12.93 13.72 -24.43
CA ALA A 72 12.22 14.99 -24.32
C ALA A 72 10.90 14.84 -23.56
N LEU A 73 10.14 13.78 -23.86
CA LEU A 73 8.91 13.43 -23.13
C LEU A 73 9.18 13.11 -21.66
N SER A 74 10.28 12.43 -21.36
CA SER A 74 10.65 12.12 -19.97
C SER A 74 10.99 13.36 -19.13
N ARG A 75 11.38 14.45 -19.80
CA ARG A 75 11.72 15.75 -19.21
C ARG A 75 10.57 16.75 -19.22
N ASN A 76 9.37 16.34 -19.64
CA ASN A 76 8.21 17.21 -19.84
C ASN A 76 8.50 18.42 -20.75
N GLN A 77 9.30 18.22 -21.80
CA GLN A 77 9.54 19.26 -22.80
C GLN A 77 8.38 19.29 -23.81
N GLU A 78 7.79 20.47 -23.99
CA GLU A 78 6.68 20.67 -24.95
C GLU A 78 7.20 20.76 -26.40
N ASP A 79 8.36 21.38 -26.60
CA ASP A 79 9.00 21.55 -27.92
C ASP A 79 10.05 20.46 -28.20
N ILE A 80 9.62 19.35 -28.79
CA ILE A 80 10.49 18.18 -29.06
C ILE A 80 11.26 18.32 -30.38
N PHE A 81 10.64 18.88 -31.42
CA PHE A 81 11.14 18.85 -32.80
C PHE A 81 11.87 20.15 -33.21
N THR A 82 12.71 20.67 -32.32
CA THR A 82 13.49 21.91 -32.55
C THR A 82 14.58 21.71 -33.60
N GLU A 83 15.03 22.80 -34.23
CA GLU A 83 16.16 22.79 -35.18
C GLU A 83 17.43 22.19 -34.54
N ALA A 84 17.67 22.44 -33.26
CA ALA A 84 18.79 21.87 -32.51
C ALA A 84 18.72 20.34 -32.42
N ASN A 85 17.53 19.78 -32.14
CA ASN A 85 17.34 18.32 -32.07
C ASN A 85 17.43 17.68 -33.46
N GLN A 86 16.96 18.36 -34.51
CA GLN A 86 17.09 17.90 -35.89
C GLN A 86 18.55 17.87 -36.35
N GLN A 87 19.33 18.93 -36.06
CA GLN A 87 20.77 18.99 -36.34
C GLN A 87 21.55 17.92 -35.56
N LEU A 88 21.19 17.68 -34.30
CA LEU A 88 21.79 16.63 -33.48
C LEU A 88 21.57 15.25 -34.12
N VAL A 89 20.33 14.90 -34.47
CA VAL A 89 20.00 13.60 -35.08
C VAL A 89 20.70 13.41 -36.43
N ALA A 90 20.68 14.43 -37.30
CA ALA A 90 21.37 14.38 -38.59
C ALA A 90 22.88 14.23 -38.43
N GLY A 91 23.50 15.03 -37.55
CA GLY A 91 24.94 14.98 -37.29
C GLY A 91 25.41 13.64 -36.71
N ILE A 92 24.62 13.04 -35.82
CA ILE A 92 24.90 11.70 -35.26
C ILE A 92 24.78 10.64 -36.36
N ALA A 93 23.72 10.68 -37.17
CA ALA A 93 23.52 9.69 -38.22
C ALA A 93 24.64 9.72 -39.28
N GLU A 94 25.10 10.91 -39.68
CA GLU A 94 26.26 11.07 -40.55
C GLU A 94 27.57 10.59 -39.90
N ALA A 95 27.78 10.87 -38.61
CA ALA A 95 28.95 10.41 -37.89
C ALA A 95 29.00 8.88 -37.75
N VAL A 96 27.85 8.25 -37.50
CA VAL A 96 27.71 6.78 -37.52
C VAL A 96 27.99 6.22 -38.91
N ALA A 97 27.50 6.87 -39.97
CA ALA A 97 27.78 6.50 -41.36
C ALA A 97 29.28 6.49 -41.66
N ARG A 98 29.99 7.55 -41.27
CA ARG A 98 31.44 7.68 -41.46
C ARG A 98 32.21 6.59 -40.72
N GLU A 99 31.86 6.30 -39.47
CA GLU A 99 32.52 5.24 -38.70
C GLU A 99 32.27 3.84 -39.28
N LEU A 100 31.06 3.58 -39.79
CA LEU A 100 30.74 2.33 -40.50
C LEU A 100 31.58 2.18 -41.78
N GLN A 101 31.74 3.27 -42.54
CA GLN A 101 32.59 3.27 -43.74
C GLN A 101 34.07 3.03 -43.42
N GLU A 102 34.62 3.68 -42.39
CA GLU A 102 36.01 3.49 -42.00
C GLU A 102 36.29 2.04 -41.59
N ARG A 103 35.37 1.41 -40.86
CA ARG A 103 35.47 -0.02 -40.50
C ARG A 103 35.39 -0.94 -41.72
N SER A 104 34.55 -0.63 -42.70
CA SER A 104 34.49 -1.39 -43.96
C SER A 104 35.79 -1.32 -44.76
N LYS A 105 36.45 -0.15 -44.79
CA LYS A 105 37.73 0.05 -45.50
C LYS A 105 38.91 -0.70 -44.86
N LEU A 106 38.90 -0.85 -43.53
CA LEU A 106 39.91 -1.60 -42.78
C LEU A 106 39.75 -3.13 -42.92
N GLY A 107 38.56 -3.61 -43.29
CA GLY A 107 38.22 -5.03 -43.37
C GLY A 107 38.55 -5.74 -44.69
N GLY A 108 39.03 -5.03 -45.72
CA GLY A 108 39.46 -5.61 -47.00
C GLY A 108 38.36 -6.20 -47.89
N ASP A 109 37.15 -6.41 -47.38
CA ASP A 109 36.01 -6.98 -48.11
C ASP A 109 34.82 -6.02 -48.13
N SER A 110 34.20 -5.88 -49.30
CA SER A 110 33.21 -4.84 -49.60
C SER A 110 31.78 -5.16 -49.12
N SER A 111 31.57 -6.33 -48.52
CA SER A 111 30.32 -6.70 -47.85
C SER A 111 30.58 -7.21 -46.42
N GLN A 112 30.78 -6.29 -45.47
CA GLN A 112 30.80 -6.66 -44.05
C GLN A 112 29.36 -6.88 -43.57
N VAL A 113 29.06 -8.09 -43.09
CA VAL A 113 27.78 -8.40 -42.46
C VAL A 113 27.83 -7.96 -41.00
N LEU A 114 27.14 -6.87 -40.68
CA LEU A 114 27.04 -6.35 -39.30
C LEU A 114 25.78 -6.86 -38.61
N SER A 115 25.90 -7.18 -37.32
CA SER A 115 24.75 -7.49 -36.48
C SER A 115 24.02 -6.20 -36.07
N SER A 116 22.72 -6.30 -35.79
CA SER A 116 21.95 -5.22 -35.17
C SER A 116 22.56 -4.72 -33.85
N ASP A 117 23.26 -5.59 -33.13
CA ASP A 117 23.93 -5.25 -31.87
C ASP A 117 25.19 -4.40 -32.12
N ASP A 118 25.97 -4.72 -33.16
CA ASP A 118 27.18 -3.98 -33.54
C ASP A 118 26.84 -2.54 -33.93
N ILE A 119 25.73 -2.36 -34.66
CA ILE A 119 25.23 -1.05 -35.06
C ILE A 119 24.82 -0.23 -33.85
N THR A 120 24.14 -0.85 -32.89
CA THR A 120 23.74 -0.17 -31.66
C THR A 120 24.95 0.28 -30.85
N GLU A 121 26.00 -0.53 -30.78
CA GLU A 121 27.26 -0.16 -30.10
C GLU A 121 27.99 0.98 -30.81
N ILE A 122 27.94 1.04 -32.14
CA ILE A 122 28.50 2.15 -32.90
C ILE A 122 27.69 3.42 -32.63
N ILE A 123 26.36 3.35 -32.67
CA ILE A 123 25.49 4.48 -32.32
C ILE A 123 25.78 4.97 -30.90
N GLU A 124 25.87 4.07 -29.92
CA GLU A 124 26.20 4.39 -28.53
C GLU A 124 27.56 5.10 -28.42
N ARG A 125 28.59 4.60 -29.09
CA ARG A 125 29.93 5.18 -29.08
C ARG A 125 29.98 6.57 -29.71
N VAL A 126 29.29 6.76 -30.84
CA VAL A 126 29.19 8.06 -31.51
C VAL A 126 28.44 9.06 -30.61
N LEU A 127 27.33 8.65 -30.00
CA LEU A 127 26.59 9.47 -29.03
C LEU A 127 27.46 9.90 -27.85
N ILE A 128 28.28 9.00 -27.31
CA ILE A 128 29.23 9.30 -26.23
C ILE A 128 30.27 10.34 -26.67
N ARG A 129 30.84 10.19 -27.87
CA ARG A 129 31.83 11.17 -28.42
C ARG A 129 31.24 12.56 -28.64
N HIS A 130 29.95 12.63 -28.97
CA HIS A 130 29.20 13.88 -29.10
C HIS A 130 28.62 14.38 -27.77
N ASN A 131 29.03 13.83 -26.62
CA ASN A 131 28.58 14.20 -25.27
C ASN A 131 27.05 14.05 -25.07
N ALA A 132 26.41 13.18 -25.85
CA ALA A 132 24.96 12.91 -25.83
C ALA A 132 24.64 11.65 -25.01
N HIS A 133 25.15 11.58 -23.77
CA HIS A 133 25.04 10.40 -22.90
C HIS A 133 23.59 10.03 -22.53
N ASP A 134 22.72 11.03 -22.36
CA ASP A 134 21.30 10.82 -22.05
C ASP A 134 20.53 10.19 -23.22
N VAL A 135 20.89 10.57 -24.45
CA VAL A 135 20.31 10.00 -25.68
C VAL A 135 20.81 8.56 -25.85
N ALA A 136 22.11 8.32 -25.60
CA ALA A 136 22.66 6.95 -25.57
C ALA A 136 21.93 6.06 -24.57
N LYS A 137 21.61 6.58 -23.38
CA LYS A 137 20.85 5.86 -22.36
C LYS A 137 19.43 5.54 -22.85
N SER A 138 18.77 6.49 -23.52
CA SER A 138 17.45 6.29 -24.13
C SER A 138 17.47 5.18 -25.19
N VAL A 139 18.48 5.15 -26.07
CA VAL A 139 18.69 4.08 -27.07
C VAL A 139 18.84 2.70 -26.40
N VAL A 140 19.65 2.61 -25.34
CA VAL A 140 19.88 1.38 -24.59
C VAL A 140 18.60 0.87 -23.90
N ILE A 141 17.79 1.77 -23.31
CA ILE A 141 16.51 1.42 -22.69
C ILE A 141 15.49 0.94 -23.75
N ARG A 142 15.44 1.60 -24.91
CA ARG A 142 14.56 1.21 -26.01
C ARG A 142 14.93 -0.17 -26.57
N ARG A 143 16.21 -0.48 -26.74
CA ARG A 143 16.69 -1.83 -27.13
C ARG A 143 16.19 -2.90 -26.14
N LYS A 144 16.31 -2.65 -24.83
CA LYS A 144 15.79 -3.56 -23.80
C LYS A 144 14.29 -3.82 -23.96
N THR A 145 13.48 -2.80 -24.26
CA THR A 145 12.04 -2.96 -24.48
C THR A 145 11.71 -3.71 -25.78
N ALA A 146 12.48 -3.50 -26.85
CA ALA A 146 12.31 -4.20 -28.12
C ALA A 146 12.61 -5.71 -28.00
N VAL A 147 13.73 -6.06 -27.34
CA VAL A 147 14.11 -7.45 -27.06
C VAL A 147 13.06 -8.14 -26.18
N ALA A 148 12.50 -7.43 -25.19
CA ALA A 148 11.44 -7.97 -24.34
C ALA A 148 10.14 -8.27 -25.14
N ARG A 149 9.75 -7.41 -26.09
CA ARG A 149 8.58 -7.64 -26.95
C ARG A 149 8.75 -8.84 -27.89
N GLN A 150 9.94 -9.00 -28.48
CA GLN A 150 10.25 -10.15 -29.34
C GLN A 150 10.17 -11.48 -28.58
N SER A 151 10.57 -11.51 -27.30
CA SER A 151 10.47 -12.71 -26.46
C SER A 151 9.04 -13.10 -26.05
N HIS A 152 8.05 -12.19 -26.20
CA HIS A 152 6.65 -12.44 -25.84
C HIS A 152 5.72 -12.77 -27.03
N HIS A 153 6.14 -12.51 -28.27
CA HIS A 153 5.31 -12.75 -29.47
C HIS A 153 5.63 -14.06 -30.22
N GLY A 154 6.57 -14.86 -29.72
CA GLY A 154 6.77 -16.24 -30.18
C GLY A 154 6.26 -17.23 -29.14
N SER A 155 5.35 -18.13 -29.53
CA SER A 155 5.25 -19.44 -28.86
C SER A 155 6.68 -20.01 -28.71
N PRO A 156 7.01 -20.73 -27.63
CA PRO A 156 8.35 -21.29 -27.47
C PRO A 156 8.54 -22.40 -28.50
N LYS A 157 8.92 -22.03 -29.72
CA LYS A 157 9.51 -22.95 -30.68
C LYS A 157 10.92 -23.20 -30.20
N THR A 158 11.09 -24.30 -29.50
CA THR A 158 12.34 -25.05 -29.47
C THR A 158 12.80 -25.24 -30.91
N GLY A 159 13.80 -24.46 -31.32
CA GLY A 159 14.30 -24.41 -32.70
C GLY A 159 15.65 -23.72 -32.73
N GLU A 160 16.67 -24.54 -32.50
CA GLU A 160 18.07 -24.45 -32.95
C GLU A 160 18.54 -23.14 -33.59
N LEU A 161 19.36 -22.40 -32.84
CA LEU A 161 20.50 -21.67 -33.40
C LEU A 161 21.75 -22.25 -32.73
N GLY A 162 22.43 -23.11 -33.49
CA GLY A 162 23.65 -23.79 -33.08
C GLY A 162 24.78 -22.80 -32.82
N LEU A 163 25.10 -22.62 -31.54
CA LEU A 163 26.47 -22.52 -31.07
C LEU A 163 26.74 -23.81 -30.29
N ASP A 164 27.58 -24.67 -30.87
CA ASP A 164 27.98 -25.94 -30.30
C ASP A 164 28.81 -25.70 -29.04
N LEU A 165 28.12 -25.63 -27.90
CA LEU A 165 28.69 -25.70 -26.56
C LEU A 165 27.95 -26.83 -25.84
N GLY A 166 28.54 -28.02 -25.88
CA GLY A 166 27.94 -29.26 -25.39
C GLY A 166 27.28 -29.15 -24.01
N LYS A 167 26.12 -29.79 -23.88
CA LYS A 167 25.44 -30.19 -22.63
C LYS A 167 25.82 -29.37 -21.38
N THR A 168 25.41 -28.11 -21.29
CA THR A 168 25.50 -27.34 -20.04
C THR A 168 24.12 -27.18 -19.41
N LYS A 169 24.00 -27.63 -18.17
CA LYS A 169 22.86 -27.43 -17.26
C LYS A 169 22.49 -25.93 -17.25
N PRO A 170 21.20 -25.50 -17.19
CA PRO A 170 20.86 -24.09 -17.18
C PRO A 170 21.56 -23.36 -16.02
N LEU A 171 22.31 -22.30 -16.34
CA LEU A 171 23.27 -21.64 -15.45
C LEU A 171 22.69 -21.19 -14.09
N CYS A 172 21.48 -20.63 -14.06
CA CYS A 172 20.65 -20.45 -12.86
C CYS A 172 19.25 -19.91 -13.23
N LYS A 173 18.30 -19.96 -12.28
CA LYS A 173 17.00 -19.28 -12.37
C LYS A 173 16.94 -18.12 -11.36
N VAL A 174 16.39 -16.99 -11.78
CA VAL A 174 16.25 -15.77 -10.97
C VAL A 174 14.82 -15.65 -10.45
N ILE A 175 14.67 -15.52 -9.14
CA ILE A 175 13.38 -15.26 -8.48
C ILE A 175 13.15 -13.74 -8.44
N ARG A 176 12.15 -13.27 -9.18
CA ARG A 176 11.74 -11.86 -9.21
C ARG A 176 11.06 -11.47 -7.89
N ARG A 177 10.97 -10.16 -7.64
CA ARG A 177 10.27 -9.59 -6.46
C ARG A 177 8.78 -9.94 -6.42
N SER A 178 8.18 -10.30 -7.56
CA SER A 178 6.80 -10.78 -7.70
C SER A 178 6.61 -12.27 -7.36
N GLY A 179 7.70 -13.01 -7.10
CA GLY A 179 7.68 -14.47 -6.93
C GLY A 179 7.84 -15.25 -8.24
N GLU A 180 7.77 -14.59 -9.40
CA GLU A 180 7.96 -15.22 -10.70
C GLU A 180 9.41 -15.67 -10.91
N VAL A 181 9.58 -16.91 -11.36
CA VAL A 181 10.90 -17.51 -11.64
C VAL A 181 11.21 -17.39 -13.13
N VAL A 182 12.35 -16.77 -13.46
CA VAL A 182 12.76 -16.54 -14.84
C VAL A 182 14.20 -17.01 -15.08
N ALA A 183 14.47 -17.54 -16.27
CA ALA A 183 15.82 -17.96 -16.64
C ALA A 183 16.82 -16.79 -16.59
N TRP A 184 18.06 -17.10 -16.21
CA TRP A 184 19.18 -16.16 -16.29
C TRP A 184 19.30 -15.54 -17.69
N ASN A 185 19.41 -14.21 -17.74
CA ASN A 185 19.65 -13.49 -18.99
C ASN A 185 20.71 -12.39 -18.75
N PRO A 186 21.94 -12.55 -19.28
CA PRO A 186 23.04 -11.60 -19.07
C PRO A 186 22.75 -10.21 -19.66
N ASN A 187 21.98 -10.12 -20.74
CA ASN A 187 21.67 -8.84 -21.40
C ASN A 187 20.92 -7.88 -20.47
N LYS A 188 20.13 -8.40 -19.51
CA LYS A 188 19.41 -7.56 -18.55
C LYS A 188 20.34 -6.88 -17.56
N ILE A 189 21.42 -7.56 -17.15
CA ILE A 189 22.42 -7.00 -16.24
C ILE A 189 23.29 -6.02 -16.98
N GLU A 190 23.75 -6.39 -18.18
CA GLU A 190 24.53 -5.52 -19.03
C GLU A 190 23.82 -4.18 -19.29
N VAL A 191 22.53 -4.20 -19.66
CA VAL A 191 21.75 -2.97 -19.87
C VAL A 191 21.64 -2.15 -18.57
N ALA A 192 21.42 -2.80 -17.43
CA ALA A 192 21.32 -2.09 -16.14
C ALA A 192 22.65 -1.41 -15.77
N VAL A 193 23.78 -2.10 -16.01
CA VAL A 193 25.12 -1.56 -15.76
C VAL A 193 25.46 -0.45 -16.77
N ARG A 194 25.23 -0.65 -18.08
CA ARG A 194 25.41 0.39 -19.12
C ARG A 194 24.62 1.66 -18.76
N SER A 195 23.38 1.50 -18.31
CA SER A 195 22.54 2.63 -17.86
C SER A 195 23.14 3.39 -16.68
N ALA A 196 23.82 2.70 -15.75
CA ALA A 196 24.49 3.32 -14.62
C ALA A 196 25.75 4.11 -15.04
N PHE A 197 26.55 3.59 -15.97
CA PHE A 197 27.70 4.31 -16.56
C PHE A 197 27.26 5.58 -17.31
N LEU A 198 26.25 5.45 -18.18
CA LEU A 198 25.73 6.57 -18.97
C LEU A 198 25.08 7.65 -18.09
N SER A 199 24.44 7.27 -16.99
CA SER A 199 23.87 8.21 -16.01
C SER A 199 24.92 9.10 -15.32
N LEU A 200 26.18 8.68 -15.35
CA LEU A 200 27.31 9.43 -14.80
C LEU A 200 28.15 10.11 -15.89
N GLY A 201 27.72 10.06 -17.16
CA GLY A 201 28.48 10.59 -18.29
C GLY A 201 29.78 9.83 -18.57
N MET A 202 29.87 8.55 -18.17
CA MET A 202 31.07 7.72 -18.36
C MET A 202 30.90 6.74 -19.51
N ASP A 203 32.03 6.23 -20.01
CA ASP A 203 32.05 5.16 -21.01
C ASP A 203 31.42 3.88 -20.46
N SER A 204 30.49 3.31 -21.22
CA SER A 204 29.71 2.12 -20.87
C SER A 204 30.36 0.81 -21.33
N SER A 205 31.48 0.87 -22.06
CA SER A 205 32.21 -0.31 -22.53
C SER A 205 32.53 -1.38 -21.47
N PRO A 206 32.80 -1.05 -20.18
CA PRO A 206 33.06 -2.07 -19.15
C PRO A 206 31.83 -2.91 -18.77
N ALA A 207 30.61 -2.48 -19.10
CA ALA A 207 29.39 -3.17 -18.72
C ALA A 207 29.28 -4.61 -19.28
N ALA A 208 29.77 -4.83 -20.50
CA ALA A 208 29.81 -6.16 -21.11
C ALA A 208 30.80 -7.09 -20.38
N SER A 209 31.90 -6.54 -19.86
CA SER A 209 32.88 -7.28 -19.04
C SER A 209 32.27 -7.69 -17.70
N VAL A 210 31.59 -6.76 -17.01
CA VAL A 210 30.89 -7.00 -15.74
C VAL A 210 29.82 -8.09 -15.89
N SER A 211 29.02 -8.04 -16.96
CA SER A 211 27.97 -9.04 -17.23
C SER A 211 28.54 -10.45 -17.48
N ARG A 212 29.64 -10.54 -18.25
CA ARG A 212 30.35 -11.80 -18.51
C ARG A 212 30.97 -12.37 -17.23
N ALA A 213 31.70 -11.56 -16.47
CA ALA A 213 32.32 -11.97 -15.21
C ALA A 213 31.28 -12.50 -14.20
N LEU A 214 30.11 -11.84 -14.13
CA LEU A 214 29.01 -12.31 -13.29
C LEU A 214 28.42 -13.63 -13.78
N THR A 215 28.28 -13.81 -15.10
CA THR A 215 27.80 -15.05 -15.71
C THR A 215 28.75 -16.21 -15.40
N ASP A 216 30.06 -16.00 -15.52
CA ASP A 216 31.07 -17.01 -15.20
C ASP A 216 31.08 -17.36 -13.71
N ARG A 217 30.87 -16.36 -12.83
CA ARG A 217 30.78 -16.57 -11.38
C ARG A 217 29.52 -17.35 -11.00
N LEU A 218 28.40 -17.10 -11.67
CA LEU A 218 27.17 -17.87 -11.48
C LEU A 218 27.32 -19.31 -12.00
N ALA A 219 27.99 -19.51 -13.14
CA ALA A 219 28.30 -20.84 -13.67
C ALA A 219 29.14 -21.68 -12.69
N LYS A 220 30.14 -21.06 -12.05
CA LYS A 220 31.03 -21.72 -11.08
C LYS A 220 30.38 -21.94 -9.72
N GLY A 221 29.39 -21.13 -9.34
CA GLY A 221 28.74 -21.17 -8.03
C GLY A 221 27.76 -22.33 -7.82
N GLY A 222 27.32 -23.01 -8.89
CA GLY A 222 26.45 -24.19 -8.81
C GLY A 222 25.04 -23.95 -8.24
N GLN A 223 24.65 -22.69 -8.05
CA GLN A 223 23.39 -22.31 -7.41
C GLN A 223 22.23 -22.30 -8.42
N GLU A 224 21.24 -23.17 -8.22
CA GLU A 224 20.12 -23.33 -9.16
C GLU A 224 19.12 -22.16 -9.11
N TYR A 225 18.97 -21.50 -7.95
CA TYR A 225 18.06 -20.36 -7.75
C TYR A 225 18.75 -19.19 -7.04
N ILE A 226 18.57 -17.98 -7.55
CA ILE A 226 19.06 -16.74 -6.94
C ILE A 226 17.95 -15.71 -6.81
N HIS A 227 17.83 -15.07 -5.65
CA HIS A 227 16.90 -13.95 -5.48
C HIS A 227 17.45 -12.71 -6.18
N ILE A 228 16.55 -11.89 -6.76
CA ILE A 228 16.92 -10.66 -7.46
C ILE A 228 17.70 -9.64 -6.61
N GLU A 229 17.48 -9.61 -5.29
CA GLU A 229 18.28 -8.76 -4.39
C GLU A 229 19.72 -9.25 -4.27
N GLU A 230 19.91 -10.55 -4.04
CA GLU A 230 21.22 -11.19 -3.98
C GLU A 230 21.98 -11.03 -5.32
N LEU A 231 21.26 -11.13 -6.43
CA LEU A 231 21.83 -10.85 -7.75
C LEU A 231 22.31 -9.39 -7.87
N GLN A 232 21.54 -8.44 -7.35
CA GLN A 232 21.93 -7.02 -7.34
C GLN A 232 23.15 -6.76 -6.46
N ASP A 233 23.30 -7.50 -5.35
CA ASP A 233 24.48 -7.42 -4.49
C ASP A 233 25.72 -7.94 -5.23
N ARG A 234 25.61 -9.05 -5.97
CA ARG A 234 26.71 -9.57 -6.78
C ARG A 234 27.13 -8.63 -7.92
N VAL A 235 26.20 -7.90 -8.52
CA VAL A 235 26.52 -6.85 -9.50
C VAL A 235 27.32 -5.72 -8.87
N GLN A 236 26.98 -5.31 -7.65
CA GLN A 236 27.71 -4.27 -6.91
C GLN A 236 29.14 -4.73 -6.58
N GLU A 237 29.29 -5.94 -6.06
CA GLU A 237 30.61 -6.52 -5.79
C GLU A 237 31.48 -6.54 -7.05
N GLU A 238 30.92 -6.93 -8.19
CA GLU A 238 31.66 -7.03 -9.45
C GLU A 238 32.09 -5.65 -9.96
N LEU A 239 31.22 -4.63 -9.84
CA LEU A 239 31.59 -3.24 -10.14
C LEU A 239 32.71 -2.73 -9.24
N MET A 240 32.69 -3.08 -7.94
CA MET A 240 33.75 -2.69 -7.00
C MET A 240 35.06 -3.41 -7.30
N LYS A 241 35.03 -4.71 -7.62
CA LYS A 241 36.21 -5.50 -7.98
C LYS A 241 36.94 -4.98 -9.22
N GLN A 242 36.19 -4.52 -10.21
CA GLN A 242 36.76 -3.92 -11.43
C GLN A 242 37.17 -2.44 -11.23
N GLY A 243 37.08 -1.91 -10.01
CA GLY A 243 37.52 -0.55 -9.66
C GLY A 243 36.51 0.56 -9.99
N HIS A 244 35.29 0.23 -10.39
CA HIS A 244 34.24 1.18 -10.77
C HIS A 244 33.42 1.65 -9.56
N TYR A 245 34.08 2.19 -8.53
CA TYR A 245 33.45 2.57 -7.26
C TYR A 245 32.34 3.62 -7.41
N LYS A 246 32.55 4.65 -8.25
CA LYS A 246 31.55 5.70 -8.50
C LYS A 246 30.28 5.17 -9.14
N VAL A 247 30.39 4.17 -10.02
CA VAL A 247 29.24 3.49 -10.65
C VAL A 247 28.52 2.62 -9.64
N ALA A 248 29.27 1.87 -8.82
CA ALA A 248 28.71 1.03 -7.76
C ALA A 248 27.89 1.87 -6.76
N GLU A 249 28.42 3.01 -6.32
CA GLU A 249 27.72 3.96 -5.45
C GLU A 249 26.41 4.47 -6.07
N ALA A 250 26.48 4.94 -7.32
CA ALA A 250 25.30 5.38 -8.07
C ALA A 250 24.24 4.28 -8.22
N PHE A 251 24.67 3.05 -8.47
CA PHE A 251 23.79 1.88 -8.58
C PHE A 251 23.10 1.55 -7.24
N ILE A 252 23.82 1.64 -6.12
CA ILE A 252 23.29 1.44 -4.76
C ILE A 252 22.22 2.50 -4.43
N LEU A 253 22.54 3.78 -4.66
CA LEU A 253 21.62 4.88 -4.40
C LEU A 253 20.32 4.74 -5.22
N TYR A 254 20.44 4.41 -6.50
CA TYR A 254 19.28 4.17 -7.36
C TYR A 254 18.43 2.98 -6.86
N ARG A 255 19.05 1.88 -6.45
CA ARG A 255 18.34 0.71 -5.88
C ARG A 255 17.60 1.07 -4.59
N ALA A 256 18.25 1.78 -3.67
CA ALA A 256 17.68 2.17 -2.37
C ALA A 256 16.46 3.07 -2.55
N HIS A 257 16.55 4.08 -3.42
CA HIS A 257 15.43 4.95 -3.74
C HIS A 257 14.25 4.17 -4.34
N ARG A 258 14.52 3.28 -5.29
CA ARG A 258 13.48 2.44 -5.91
C ARG A 258 12.87 1.44 -4.91
N ALA A 259 13.60 1.02 -3.87
CA ALA A 259 13.04 0.21 -2.80
C ALA A 259 12.06 1.01 -1.94
N HIS A 260 12.43 2.25 -1.61
CA HIS A 260 11.57 3.18 -0.87
C HIS A 260 10.27 3.52 -1.62
N GLU A 261 10.36 3.84 -2.92
CA GLU A 261 9.17 4.12 -3.75
C GLU A 261 8.23 2.93 -3.84
N ARG A 262 8.76 1.70 -3.95
CA ARG A 262 7.92 0.49 -3.98
C ARG A 262 7.20 0.26 -2.66
N LEU A 263 7.84 0.56 -1.53
CA LEU A 263 7.18 0.51 -0.22
C LEU A 263 6.06 1.55 -0.13
N ALA A 264 6.26 2.74 -0.69
CA ALA A 264 5.22 3.76 -0.78
C ALA A 264 4.07 3.32 -1.71
N GLU A 265 4.36 2.78 -2.89
CA GLU A 265 3.36 2.27 -3.84
C GLU A 265 2.57 1.09 -3.26
N LYS A 266 3.23 0.15 -2.55
CA LYS A 266 2.55 -0.92 -1.80
C LYS A 266 1.64 -0.36 -0.72
N ARG A 267 2.11 0.57 0.10
CA ARG A 267 1.27 1.24 1.12
C ARG A 267 0.09 1.99 0.51
N HIS A 268 0.24 2.57 -0.68
CA HIS A 268 -0.85 3.24 -1.39
C HIS A 268 -1.83 2.26 -2.04
N ALA A 269 -1.36 1.12 -2.56
CA ALA A 269 -2.20 0.07 -3.11
C ALA A 269 -2.96 -0.70 -2.02
N GLU A 270 -2.28 -1.06 -0.92
CA GLU A 270 -2.87 -1.67 0.29
C GLU A 270 -3.96 -0.75 0.85
N LYS A 271 -3.71 0.57 0.99
CA LYS A 271 -4.75 1.53 1.42
C LYS A 271 -5.96 1.63 0.47
N ALA A 272 -5.80 1.36 -0.83
CA ALA A 272 -6.86 1.47 -1.82
C ALA A 272 -7.70 0.18 -1.93
N GLU A 273 -7.09 -1.00 -1.73
CA GLU A 273 -7.78 -2.30 -1.69
C GLU A 273 -8.37 -2.60 -0.30
N ASP A 274 -7.69 -2.26 0.80
CA ASP A 274 -8.14 -2.50 2.19
C ASP A 274 -9.41 -1.71 2.53
N SER A 275 -9.56 -0.49 2.00
CA SER A 275 -10.75 0.35 2.25
C SER A 275 -12.06 -0.29 1.76
N ALA A 276 -12.01 -1.22 0.81
CA ALA A 276 -13.21 -1.81 0.19
C ALA A 276 -13.47 -3.27 0.61
N GLN A 277 -12.45 -4.04 1.01
CA GLN A 277 -12.58 -5.46 1.36
C GLN A 277 -12.45 -5.77 2.86
N GLU A 278 -11.76 -4.96 3.68
CA GLU A 278 -11.66 -5.21 5.14
C GLU A 278 -12.90 -4.75 5.94
N SER A 279 -13.84 -4.02 5.31
CA SER A 279 -14.98 -3.46 6.02
C SER A 279 -16.10 -4.46 6.29
N MET A 280 -16.24 -5.51 5.45
CA MET A 280 -17.40 -6.42 5.48
C MET A 280 -17.03 -7.81 6.00
N ILE A 281 -17.63 -8.21 7.13
CA ILE A 281 -17.46 -9.55 7.72
C ILE A 281 -18.79 -10.29 7.66
N LEU A 282 -18.78 -11.56 7.26
CA LEU A 282 -19.96 -12.40 7.34
C LEU A 282 -20.20 -12.81 8.80
N VAL A 283 -21.33 -12.43 9.38
CA VAL A 283 -21.67 -12.67 10.79
C VAL A 283 -22.84 -13.63 10.90
N LYS A 284 -22.72 -14.63 11.79
CA LYS A 284 -23.79 -15.58 12.10
C LYS A 284 -24.70 -15.04 13.19
N LEU A 285 -26.01 -15.03 12.92
CA LEU A 285 -27.07 -14.73 13.87
C LEU A 285 -27.46 -16.00 14.65
N GLU A 286 -28.13 -15.81 15.78
CA GLU A 286 -28.65 -16.91 16.62
C GLU A 286 -29.62 -17.82 15.86
N ASP A 287 -30.35 -17.27 14.89
CA ASP A 287 -31.31 -18.00 14.06
C ASP A 287 -30.66 -18.86 12.95
N GLY A 288 -29.32 -18.91 12.88
CA GLY A 288 -28.55 -19.64 11.86
C GLY A 288 -28.41 -18.91 10.51
N ASN A 289 -29.09 -17.77 10.34
CA ASN A 289 -28.89 -16.88 9.21
C ASN A 289 -27.56 -16.12 9.33
N SER A 290 -26.96 -15.79 8.19
CA SER A 290 -25.77 -14.94 8.13
C SER A 290 -26.06 -13.63 7.43
N TYR A 291 -25.50 -12.53 7.91
CA TYR A 291 -25.56 -11.23 7.24
C TYR A 291 -24.17 -10.60 7.14
N LEU A 292 -24.01 -9.67 6.20
CA LEU A 292 -22.78 -8.93 6.05
C LEU A 292 -22.78 -7.75 7.03
N TRP A 293 -21.82 -7.75 7.93
CA TRP A 293 -21.59 -6.69 8.90
C TRP A 293 -20.58 -5.69 8.34
N ASP A 294 -20.99 -4.43 8.26
CA ASP A 294 -20.23 -3.32 7.67
C ASP A 294 -19.39 -2.53 8.70
N GLY A 295 -19.58 -2.82 9.98
CA GLY A 295 -18.98 -2.13 11.11
C GLY A 295 -19.40 -0.68 11.28
N HIS A 296 -20.53 -0.28 10.70
CA HIS A 296 -21.10 1.03 10.97
C HIS A 296 -21.43 1.21 12.46
N ASP A 297 -21.94 0.18 13.13
CA ASP A 297 -22.23 0.23 14.56
C ASP A 297 -20.94 0.39 15.39
N LEU A 298 -19.86 -0.32 15.04
CA LEU A 298 -18.57 -0.16 15.70
C LEU A 298 -18.04 1.26 15.56
N LYS A 299 -18.14 1.86 14.38
CA LYS A 299 -17.71 3.24 14.15
C LYS A 299 -18.49 4.22 15.03
N ARG A 300 -19.81 4.05 15.17
CA ARG A 300 -20.63 4.87 16.08
C ARG A 300 -20.26 4.66 17.55
N ARG A 301 -19.91 3.43 17.95
CA ARG A 301 -19.43 3.14 19.32
C ARG A 301 -18.10 3.82 19.61
N ILE A 302 -17.18 3.83 18.64
CA ILE A 302 -15.90 4.54 18.75
C ILE A 302 -16.15 6.04 18.92
N GLU A 303 -16.98 6.63 18.08
CA GLU A 303 -17.36 8.06 18.18
C GLU A 303 -17.94 8.39 19.55
N PHE A 304 -18.87 7.57 20.05
CA PHE A 304 -19.44 7.73 21.39
C PHE A 304 -18.39 7.62 22.49
N ALA A 305 -17.50 6.63 22.40
CA ALA A 305 -16.50 6.38 23.42
C ALA A 305 -15.41 7.46 23.47
N MET A 306 -15.11 8.12 22.35
CA MET A 306 -14.12 9.19 22.24
C MET A 306 -14.57 10.55 22.79
N ILE A 307 -15.86 10.74 23.12
CA ILE A 307 -16.41 12.06 23.51
C ILE A 307 -15.62 12.70 24.66
N GLY A 308 -14.92 13.80 24.38
CA GLY A 308 -14.16 14.55 25.40
C GLY A 308 -12.95 13.81 25.97
N LEU A 309 -12.39 12.83 25.25
CA LEU A 309 -11.09 12.21 25.56
C LEU A 309 -10.03 12.72 24.58
N ASP A 310 -8.79 12.83 25.05
CA ASP A 310 -7.62 13.13 24.23
C ASP A 310 -6.80 11.84 24.07
N LEU A 311 -7.12 11.04 23.05
CA LEU A 311 -6.51 9.73 22.85
C LEU A 311 -5.27 9.82 21.96
N CYS A 312 -4.27 8.98 22.26
CA CYS A 312 -3.03 8.90 21.48
C CYS A 312 -3.18 8.22 20.10
N LEU A 313 -4.36 7.70 19.75
CA LEU A 313 -4.66 7.05 18.48
C LEU A 313 -5.81 7.76 17.76
N THR A 314 -5.73 7.77 16.43
CA THR A 314 -6.82 8.24 15.56
C THR A 314 -8.00 7.26 15.54
N GLN A 315 -9.18 7.74 15.14
CA GLN A 315 -10.39 6.91 15.02
C GLN A 315 -10.15 5.66 14.16
N ASP A 316 -9.48 5.80 13.02
CA ASP A 316 -9.20 4.69 12.09
C ASP A 316 -8.24 3.67 12.72
N GLN A 317 -7.22 4.13 13.46
CA GLN A 317 -6.29 3.23 14.17
C GLN A 317 -7.01 2.46 15.29
N ILE A 318 -7.89 3.13 16.03
CA ILE A 318 -8.71 2.48 17.06
C ILE A 318 -9.60 1.43 16.40
N GLU A 319 -10.25 1.75 15.28
CA GLU A 319 -11.09 0.79 14.57
C GLU A 319 -10.30 -0.46 14.13
N GLN A 320 -9.10 -0.27 13.58
CA GLN A 320 -8.21 -1.38 13.21
C GLN A 320 -7.84 -2.25 14.42
N GLU A 321 -7.53 -1.62 15.56
CA GLU A 321 -7.22 -2.33 16.80
C GLU A 321 -8.43 -3.11 17.34
N LEU A 322 -9.64 -2.53 17.28
CA LEU A 322 -10.87 -3.17 17.74
C LEU A 322 -11.32 -4.33 16.84
N ARG A 323 -11.05 -4.24 15.53
CA ARG A 323 -11.33 -5.31 14.56
C ARG A 323 -10.32 -6.46 14.60
N ARG A 324 -9.25 -6.38 15.42
CA ARG A 324 -8.29 -7.48 15.54
C ARG A 324 -8.98 -8.77 15.98
N SER A 325 -8.57 -9.87 15.36
CA SER A 325 -9.13 -11.21 15.62
C SER A 325 -10.56 -11.43 15.10
N PHE A 326 -11.08 -10.50 14.31
CA PHE A 326 -12.29 -10.76 13.52
C PHE A 326 -11.99 -11.78 12.43
N HIS A 327 -12.92 -12.70 12.21
CA HIS A 327 -12.84 -13.71 11.17
C HIS A 327 -14.22 -13.92 10.55
N SER A 328 -14.26 -14.45 9.34
CA SER A 328 -15.51 -14.78 8.66
C SER A 328 -16.31 -15.80 9.47
N GLU A 329 -17.62 -15.65 9.47
CA GLU A 329 -18.60 -16.51 10.16
C GLU A 329 -18.56 -16.43 11.70
N MET A 330 -18.01 -15.37 12.26
CA MET A 330 -18.04 -15.12 13.71
C MET A 330 -19.47 -14.86 14.18
N ALA A 331 -19.83 -15.34 15.38
CA ALA A 331 -21.13 -15.05 15.98
C ALA A 331 -21.19 -13.59 16.47
N LEU A 332 -22.37 -12.97 16.41
CA LEU A 332 -22.54 -11.58 16.84
C LEU A 332 -22.11 -11.35 18.30
N GLU A 333 -22.39 -12.31 19.19
CA GLU A 333 -21.99 -12.23 20.60
C GLU A 333 -20.46 -12.25 20.76
N ASP A 334 -19.76 -13.02 19.93
CA ASP A 334 -18.31 -13.11 19.96
C ASP A 334 -17.67 -11.83 19.42
N ILE A 335 -18.28 -11.19 18.42
CA ILE A 335 -17.84 -9.86 17.94
C ILE A 335 -17.90 -8.85 19.09
N ARG A 336 -19.01 -8.79 19.84
CA ARG A 336 -19.15 -7.89 20.99
C ARG A 336 -18.06 -8.14 22.03
N LYS A 337 -17.83 -9.42 22.39
CA LYS A 337 -16.78 -9.81 23.34
C LYS A 337 -15.39 -9.41 22.87
N THR A 338 -15.08 -9.63 21.59
CA THR A 338 -13.79 -9.27 20.99
C THR A 338 -13.57 -7.76 20.98
N VAL A 339 -14.59 -6.96 20.62
CA VAL A 339 -14.52 -5.50 20.68
C VAL A 339 -14.19 -5.02 22.10
N ILE A 340 -14.89 -5.54 23.11
CA ILE A 340 -14.64 -5.17 24.52
C ILE A 340 -13.23 -5.59 24.95
N LEU A 341 -12.79 -6.80 24.59
CA LEU A 341 -11.46 -7.32 24.92
C LEU A 341 -10.35 -6.47 24.29
N ASN A 342 -10.48 -6.14 23.01
CA ASN A 342 -9.52 -5.30 22.30
C ASN A 342 -9.50 -3.88 22.84
N ALA A 343 -10.67 -3.31 23.18
CA ALA A 343 -10.75 -1.99 23.82
C ALA A 343 -10.02 -1.98 25.17
N LYS A 344 -10.14 -3.05 25.96
CA LYS A 344 -9.42 -3.21 27.23
C LYS A 344 -7.90 -3.30 27.02
N ALA A 345 -7.44 -3.96 25.96
CA ALA A 345 -6.01 -4.06 25.66
C ALA A 345 -5.37 -2.67 25.38
N LEU A 346 -6.14 -1.71 24.87
CA LEU A 346 -5.67 -0.35 24.64
C LEU A 346 -5.38 0.44 25.91
N ILE A 347 -5.86 0.00 27.08
CA ILE A 347 -5.59 0.64 28.39
C ILE A 347 -4.08 0.66 28.70
N GLU A 348 -3.33 -0.32 28.20
CA GLU A 348 -1.87 -0.35 28.36
C GLU A 348 -1.14 0.73 27.55
N ARG A 349 -1.81 1.29 26.51
CA ARG A 349 -1.26 2.36 25.66
C ARG A 349 -1.48 3.74 26.27
N ASP A 350 -2.66 3.96 26.84
CA ASP A 350 -3.06 5.24 27.42
C ASP A 350 -4.09 5.03 28.53
N ALA A 351 -3.98 5.78 29.63
CA ALA A 351 -4.92 5.70 30.73
C ALA A 351 -6.35 6.14 30.32
N ASP A 352 -6.49 7.06 29.36
CA ASP A 352 -7.81 7.50 28.88
C ASP A 352 -8.56 6.38 28.16
N PHE A 353 -7.86 5.34 27.66
CA PHE A 353 -8.52 4.15 27.13
C PHE A 353 -9.30 3.38 28.21
N ALA A 354 -9.04 3.61 29.51
CA ALA A 354 -9.86 3.03 30.57
C ALA A 354 -11.29 3.57 30.53
N LYS A 355 -11.48 4.88 30.28
CA LYS A 355 -12.80 5.48 30.06
C LYS A 355 -13.38 5.08 28.71
N PHE A 356 -12.55 5.07 27.65
CA PHE A 356 -12.98 4.61 26.33
C PHE A 356 -13.58 3.20 26.38
N ALA A 357 -12.88 2.23 26.96
CA ALA A 357 -13.35 0.85 27.08
C ALA A 357 -14.61 0.75 27.96
N GLY A 358 -14.69 1.53 29.04
CA GLY A 358 -15.91 1.63 29.86
C GLY A 358 -17.11 2.14 29.06
N ARG A 359 -16.91 3.13 28.19
CA ARG A 359 -17.95 3.68 27.32
C ARG A 359 -18.38 2.73 26.22
N VAL A 360 -17.44 1.99 25.62
CA VAL A 360 -17.77 0.91 24.68
C VAL A 360 -18.67 -0.13 25.37
N LEU A 361 -18.30 -0.58 26.57
CA LEU A 361 -19.13 -1.50 27.36
C LEU A 361 -20.52 -0.91 27.69
N LEU A 362 -20.59 0.37 28.06
CA LEU A 362 -21.85 1.07 28.32
C LEU A 362 -22.81 1.02 27.11
N THR A 363 -22.31 1.16 25.88
CA THR A 363 -23.17 1.09 24.69
C THR A 363 -23.91 -0.25 24.60
N TYR A 364 -23.24 -1.37 24.91
CA TYR A 364 -23.85 -2.69 24.92
C TYR A 364 -24.83 -2.87 26.09
N ILE A 365 -24.53 -2.32 27.27
CA ILE A 365 -25.44 -2.32 28.43
C ILE A 365 -26.72 -1.54 28.11
N TYR A 366 -26.60 -0.39 27.46
CA TYR A 366 -27.76 0.41 27.06
C TYR A 366 -28.63 -0.31 26.03
N GLU A 367 -28.03 -1.01 25.07
CA GLU A 367 -28.74 -1.85 24.11
C GLU A 367 -29.51 -2.99 24.79
N GLU A 368 -28.86 -3.71 25.69
CA GLU A 368 -29.47 -4.84 26.41
C GLU A 368 -30.64 -4.41 27.31
N VAL A 369 -30.46 -3.30 28.04
CA VAL A 369 -31.37 -2.90 29.13
C VAL A 369 -32.46 -1.96 28.65
N LEU A 370 -32.12 -0.98 27.81
CA LEU A 370 -33.05 0.08 27.41
C LEU A 370 -33.78 -0.22 26.10
N GLY A 371 -33.24 -1.16 25.30
CA GLY A 371 -33.65 -1.35 23.90
C GLY A 371 -33.28 -0.15 23.01
N TRP A 372 -32.31 0.66 23.44
CA TRP A 372 -31.73 1.76 22.69
C TRP A 372 -30.73 1.20 21.69
N ASP A 373 -30.74 1.65 20.43
CA ASP A 373 -29.79 1.22 19.41
C ASP A 373 -28.88 2.38 18.99
N ILE A 374 -27.57 2.15 18.99
CA ILE A 374 -26.59 3.21 18.74
C ILE A 374 -26.66 3.79 17.32
N VAL A 375 -27.08 2.99 16.34
CA VAL A 375 -27.20 3.39 14.94
C VAL A 375 -28.54 4.07 14.68
N ARG A 376 -29.64 3.45 15.13
CA ARG A 376 -31.02 3.91 14.87
C ARG A 376 -31.42 5.11 15.71
N ASP A 377 -31.15 5.07 17.01
CA ASP A 377 -31.74 6.02 17.97
C ASP A 377 -30.78 7.16 18.32
N GLY A 378 -29.47 6.92 18.24
CA GLY A 378 -28.43 7.91 18.50
C GLY A 378 -28.38 8.44 19.94
N ILE A 379 -27.35 9.22 20.27
CA ILE A 379 -27.04 9.62 21.66
C ILE A 379 -28.10 10.56 22.26
N SER A 380 -28.69 11.42 21.43
CA SER A 380 -29.64 12.45 21.89
C SER A 380 -30.93 11.87 22.49
N SER A 381 -31.31 10.66 22.09
CA SER A 381 -32.51 9.98 22.59
C SER A 381 -32.27 9.24 23.92
N LEU A 382 -31.00 9.02 24.31
CA LEU A 382 -30.63 8.22 25.47
C LEU A 382 -31.30 8.66 26.79
N PRO A 383 -31.46 9.97 27.11
CA PRO A 383 -32.21 10.40 28.29
C PRO A 383 -33.68 9.99 28.27
N ALA A 384 -34.33 10.00 27.11
CA ALA A 384 -35.72 9.59 26.97
C ALA A 384 -35.88 8.08 27.21
N PHE A 385 -34.94 7.28 26.68
CA PHE A 385 -34.90 5.83 26.92
C PHE A 385 -34.70 5.50 28.41
N HIS A 386 -33.80 6.18 29.11
CA HIS A 386 -33.61 6.02 30.56
C HIS A 386 -34.90 6.33 31.34
N ARG A 387 -35.55 7.47 31.04
CA ARG A 387 -36.80 7.89 31.71
C ARG A 387 -37.93 6.89 31.51
N ARG A 388 -38.12 6.44 30.26
CA ARG A 388 -39.16 5.46 29.91
C ARG A 388 -38.93 4.14 30.64
N THR A 389 -37.70 3.65 30.60
CA THR A 389 -37.35 2.32 31.11
C THR A 389 -37.29 2.28 32.64
N PHE A 390 -36.95 3.39 33.30
CA PHE A 390 -36.91 3.49 34.77
C PHE A 390 -38.19 2.98 35.46
N LYS A 391 -39.37 3.49 35.04
CA LYS A 391 -40.66 3.08 35.63
C LYS A 391 -40.96 1.61 35.38
N ALA A 392 -40.75 1.15 34.15
CA ALA A 392 -40.97 -0.24 33.77
C ALA A 392 -40.07 -1.20 34.57
N ASN A 393 -38.83 -0.81 34.83
CA ASN A 393 -37.86 -1.61 35.57
C ASN A 393 -38.18 -1.71 37.05
N LEU A 394 -38.69 -0.65 37.69
CA LEU A 394 -39.17 -0.72 39.07
C LEU A 394 -40.33 -1.73 39.20
N VAL A 395 -41.31 -1.64 38.30
CA VAL A 395 -42.43 -2.59 38.26
C VAL A 395 -41.92 -4.01 38.03
N ARG A 396 -41.00 -4.22 37.08
CA ARG A 396 -40.42 -5.53 36.81
C ARG A 396 -39.66 -6.07 38.02
N GLY A 397 -38.82 -5.24 38.65
CA GLY A 397 -38.05 -5.60 39.83
C GLY A 397 -38.91 -6.04 41.01
N MET A 398 -40.12 -5.48 41.15
CA MET A 398 -41.11 -5.94 42.13
C MET A 398 -41.73 -7.29 41.76
N GLN A 399 -42.10 -7.48 40.47
CA GLN A 399 -42.67 -8.75 40.00
C GLN A 399 -41.72 -9.94 40.22
N ILE A 400 -40.41 -9.70 40.20
CA ILE A 400 -39.39 -10.71 40.46
C ILE A 400 -38.88 -10.69 41.92
N GLU A 401 -39.59 -9.99 42.81
CA GLU A 401 -39.29 -9.91 44.26
C GLU A 401 -37.88 -9.40 44.59
N ARG A 402 -37.30 -8.60 43.70
CA ARG A 402 -36.00 -7.93 43.91
C ARG A 402 -36.13 -6.54 44.49
N LEU A 403 -37.31 -5.92 44.41
CA LEU A 403 -37.61 -4.57 44.88
C LEU A 403 -38.85 -4.55 45.76
N SER A 404 -38.87 -3.64 46.74
CA SER A 404 -40.07 -3.38 47.56
C SER A 404 -41.07 -2.53 46.78
N ASP A 405 -42.35 -2.87 46.92
CA ASP A 405 -43.53 -2.14 46.45
C ASP A 405 -43.60 -0.69 46.92
N ARG A 406 -43.06 -0.40 48.11
CA ARG A 406 -43.00 0.95 48.67
C ARG A 406 -42.27 1.95 47.78
N LEU A 407 -41.41 1.50 46.87
CA LEU A 407 -40.71 2.37 45.92
C LEU A 407 -41.66 3.03 44.90
N LEU A 408 -42.84 2.46 44.66
CA LEU A 408 -43.85 3.07 43.76
C LEU A 408 -44.63 4.23 44.40
N ASN A 409 -44.48 4.44 45.70
CA ASN A 409 -45.17 5.52 46.41
C ASN A 409 -44.56 6.91 46.13
N PHE A 410 -43.37 6.95 45.51
CA PHE A 410 -42.70 8.19 45.14
C PHE A 410 -43.21 8.78 43.83
N ASN A 411 -43.00 10.08 43.63
CA ASN A 411 -43.20 10.72 42.32
C ASN A 411 -42.13 10.28 41.32
N LEU A 412 -42.39 9.18 40.61
CA LEU A 412 -41.46 8.59 39.65
C LEU A 412 -41.17 9.48 38.43
N ASP A 413 -42.08 10.38 38.04
CA ASP A 413 -41.82 11.34 36.95
C ASP A 413 -40.78 12.39 37.34
N LYS A 414 -40.87 12.89 38.58
CA LYS A 414 -39.88 13.82 39.14
C LYS A 414 -38.51 13.16 39.21
N LEU A 415 -38.43 11.93 39.71
CA LEU A 415 -37.18 11.17 39.82
C LEU A 415 -36.59 10.81 38.45
N ALA A 416 -37.42 10.32 37.52
CA ALA A 416 -36.99 10.03 36.15
C ALA A 416 -36.41 11.27 35.46
N SER A 417 -37.03 12.44 35.67
CA SER A 417 -36.58 13.70 35.08
C SER A 417 -35.18 14.11 35.56
N ALA A 418 -34.78 13.70 36.77
CA ALA A 418 -33.47 13.98 37.33
C ALA A 418 -32.34 13.09 36.78
N LEU A 419 -32.67 11.97 36.11
CA LEU A 419 -31.67 11.07 35.52
C LEU A 419 -30.82 11.78 34.47
N ASP A 420 -29.51 11.56 34.58
CA ASP A 420 -28.50 12.16 33.71
C ASP A 420 -27.52 11.08 33.21
N PRO A 421 -27.80 10.47 32.05
CA PRO A 421 -26.95 9.43 31.46
C PRO A 421 -25.53 9.88 31.13
N ALA A 422 -25.29 11.19 30.93
CA ALA A 422 -23.96 11.67 30.59
C ALA A 422 -22.95 11.43 31.71
N ALA A 423 -23.40 11.36 32.96
CA ALA A 423 -22.53 11.06 34.11
C ALA A 423 -21.95 9.63 34.12
N ASP A 424 -22.52 8.71 33.34
CA ASP A 424 -21.93 7.38 33.14
C ASP A 424 -20.60 7.46 32.39
N LEU A 425 -20.42 8.47 31.52
CA LEU A 425 -19.23 8.63 30.67
C LEU A 425 -17.95 8.90 31.47
N ASP A 426 -18.05 9.30 32.72
CA ASP A 426 -16.89 9.52 33.56
C ASP A 426 -16.31 8.19 34.09
N PHE A 427 -17.03 7.05 34.01
CA PHE A 427 -16.60 5.79 34.61
C PHE A 427 -15.48 5.17 33.79
N ASP A 428 -14.55 4.53 34.47
CA ASP A 428 -13.60 3.63 33.84
C ASP A 428 -14.24 2.26 33.58
N TYR A 429 -13.55 1.45 32.77
CA TYR A 429 -13.95 0.10 32.45
C TYR A 429 -14.19 -0.77 33.70
N LEU A 430 -13.28 -0.70 34.67
CA LEU A 430 -13.39 -1.51 35.90
C LEU A 430 -14.64 -1.16 36.71
N GLY A 431 -14.98 0.13 36.79
CA GLY A 431 -16.19 0.62 37.45
C GLY A 431 -17.46 0.11 36.77
N ILE A 432 -17.58 0.26 35.45
CA ILE A 432 -18.74 -0.23 34.70
C ILE A 432 -18.85 -1.75 34.78
N GLN A 433 -17.74 -2.47 34.58
CA GLN A 433 -17.70 -3.94 34.67
C GLN A 433 -18.13 -4.41 36.06
N THR A 434 -17.64 -3.75 37.13
CA THR A 434 -18.01 -4.09 38.50
C THR A 434 -19.50 -3.91 38.74
N LEU A 435 -20.08 -2.79 38.29
CA LEU A 435 -21.52 -2.56 38.40
C LEU A 435 -22.29 -3.66 37.66
N TYR A 436 -21.92 -3.92 36.41
CA TYR A 436 -22.60 -4.90 35.55
C TYR A 436 -22.58 -6.33 36.10
N ASP A 437 -21.43 -6.78 36.60
CA ASP A 437 -21.26 -8.15 37.09
C ASP A 437 -21.92 -8.37 38.45
N ARG A 438 -21.88 -7.39 39.35
CA ARG A 438 -22.18 -7.58 40.77
C ARG A 438 -23.35 -6.79 41.34
N TYR A 439 -23.71 -5.65 40.74
CA TYR A 439 -24.65 -4.69 41.35
C TYR A 439 -25.95 -4.50 40.58
N LEU A 440 -25.90 -4.47 39.24
CA LEU A 440 -27.09 -4.28 38.41
C LEU A 440 -28.03 -5.49 38.58
N ILE A 441 -29.34 -5.22 38.74
CA ILE A 441 -30.31 -6.29 38.95
C ILE A 441 -30.40 -7.16 37.69
N VAL A 442 -30.39 -8.46 37.93
CA VAL A 442 -30.56 -9.50 36.92
C VAL A 442 -31.93 -10.14 37.08
N ASP A 443 -32.72 -10.12 36.01
CA ASP A 443 -33.93 -10.92 35.93
C ASP A 443 -33.56 -12.37 35.58
N LYS A 444 -33.56 -13.22 36.62
CA LYS A 444 -33.29 -14.66 36.51
C LYS A 444 -34.53 -15.49 36.19
N THR A 445 -35.69 -14.86 36.06
CA THR A 445 -36.95 -15.56 35.74
C THR A 445 -37.08 -15.83 34.23
N ARG A 446 -36.30 -15.12 33.40
CA ARG A 446 -36.23 -15.28 31.95
C ARG A 446 -34.97 -16.04 31.54
N ARG A 447 -35.02 -16.72 30.39
CA ARG A 447 -33.85 -17.31 29.73
C ARG A 447 -33.71 -16.73 28.32
N PRO A 448 -32.55 -16.16 27.96
CA PRO A 448 -31.38 -15.92 28.82
C PRO A 448 -31.68 -14.95 29.97
N HIS A 449 -30.87 -15.00 31.04
CA HIS A 449 -30.97 -14.02 32.12
C HIS A 449 -30.67 -12.62 31.56
N GLN A 450 -31.44 -11.62 31.95
CA GLN A 450 -31.30 -10.27 31.39
C GLN A 450 -31.03 -9.25 32.48
N ARG A 451 -30.14 -8.28 32.23
CA ARG A 451 -30.03 -7.09 33.09
C ARG A 451 -31.25 -6.20 32.92
N ILE A 452 -31.75 -5.67 34.03
CA ILE A 452 -32.88 -4.74 34.02
C ILE A 452 -32.48 -3.36 34.53
N GLU A 453 -31.19 -3.05 34.64
CA GLU A 453 -30.73 -1.74 35.12
C GLU A 453 -29.49 -1.28 34.39
N THR A 454 -29.41 0.03 34.15
CA THR A 454 -28.17 0.72 33.80
C THR A 454 -27.59 1.39 35.05
N PRO A 455 -26.33 1.86 35.04
CA PRO A 455 -25.73 2.49 36.21
C PRO A 455 -26.54 3.65 36.80
N GLN A 456 -27.12 4.54 35.97
CA GLN A 456 -27.97 5.62 36.48
C GLN A 456 -29.25 5.12 37.17
N LEU A 457 -29.88 4.06 36.63
CA LEU A 457 -31.06 3.46 37.26
C LEU A 457 -30.71 2.81 38.60
N PHE A 458 -29.54 2.16 38.68
CA PHE A 458 -29.00 1.61 39.91
C PHE A 458 -28.80 2.69 40.98
N TRP A 459 -28.12 3.79 40.67
CA TRP A 459 -27.89 4.87 41.64
C TRP A 459 -29.18 5.53 42.12
N MET A 460 -30.13 5.76 41.20
CA MET A 460 -31.45 6.28 41.57
C MET A 460 -32.19 5.31 42.49
N ARG A 461 -32.21 4.01 42.17
CA ARG A 461 -32.84 3.00 43.02
C ARG A 461 -32.23 2.95 44.42
N VAL A 462 -30.90 2.98 44.55
CA VAL A 462 -30.23 2.96 45.86
C VAL A 462 -30.64 4.19 46.67
N ALA A 463 -30.64 5.38 46.06
CA ALA A 463 -31.10 6.60 46.70
C ALA A 463 -32.57 6.49 47.16
N MET A 464 -33.46 5.97 46.32
CA MET A 464 -34.86 5.73 46.69
C MET A 464 -35.00 4.77 47.87
N GLY A 465 -34.23 3.69 47.90
CA GLY A 465 -34.26 2.69 48.97
C GLY A 465 -33.90 3.28 50.34
N LEU A 466 -32.91 4.17 50.37
CA LEU A 466 -32.46 4.83 51.62
C LEU A 466 -33.48 5.82 52.19
N PHE A 467 -34.31 6.43 51.33
CA PHE A 467 -35.34 7.38 51.75
C PHE A 467 -36.77 6.80 51.77
N VAL A 468 -36.95 5.48 51.65
CA VAL A 468 -38.27 4.82 51.65
C VAL A 468 -39.08 5.07 52.94
N GLY A 469 -38.40 5.37 54.06
CA GLY A 469 -39.02 5.70 55.35
C GLY A 469 -39.21 7.19 55.60
N GLU A 470 -38.73 8.06 54.70
CA GLU A 470 -38.75 9.50 54.88
C GLU A 470 -40.17 10.06 54.64
N LYS A 471 -40.67 10.87 55.59
CA LYS A 471 -42.06 11.37 55.55
C LYS A 471 -42.21 12.72 54.86
N LYS A 472 -41.13 13.51 54.76
CA LYS A 472 -41.16 14.87 54.22
C LYS A 472 -40.06 15.06 53.18
N ASN A 473 -40.44 15.61 52.03
CA ASN A 473 -39.54 15.96 50.93
C ASN A 473 -38.63 14.79 50.50
N ALA A 474 -39.16 13.56 50.49
CA ALA A 474 -38.37 12.37 50.22
C ALA A 474 -37.75 12.43 48.81
N GLU A 475 -38.49 12.87 47.79
CA GLU A 475 -37.96 12.97 46.42
C GLU A 475 -36.83 13.99 46.27
N GLU A 476 -36.85 15.08 47.04
CA GLU A 476 -35.76 16.07 47.02
C GLU A 476 -34.49 15.45 47.61
N LYS A 477 -34.60 14.79 48.76
CA LYS A 477 -33.48 14.09 49.39
C LYS A 477 -32.93 12.94 48.53
N ILE A 478 -33.81 12.22 47.83
CA ILE A 478 -33.42 11.19 46.86
C ILE A 478 -32.60 11.82 45.74
N ILE A 479 -33.07 12.93 45.16
CA ILE A 479 -32.36 13.64 44.09
C ILE A 479 -31.01 14.18 44.59
N ASP A 480 -30.95 14.73 45.81
CA ASP A 480 -29.71 15.22 46.41
C ASP A 480 -28.68 14.09 46.56
N LEU A 481 -29.08 12.95 47.11
CA LEU A 481 -28.19 11.79 47.25
C LEU A 481 -27.80 11.21 45.89
N TYR A 482 -28.74 11.11 44.95
CA TYR A 482 -28.45 10.73 43.58
C TYR A 482 -27.42 11.65 42.94
N ASN A 483 -27.50 12.97 43.15
CA ASN A 483 -26.51 13.92 42.66
C ASN A 483 -25.11 13.71 43.29
N LEU A 484 -25.04 13.27 44.56
CA LEU A 484 -23.78 12.89 45.20
C LEU A 484 -23.17 11.62 44.57
N TYR A 485 -23.98 10.59 44.30
CA TYR A 485 -23.52 9.39 43.57
C TYR A 485 -23.08 9.72 42.15
N LYS A 486 -23.93 10.44 41.41
CA LYS A 486 -23.69 10.88 40.05
C LYS A 486 -22.38 11.66 39.94
N GLY A 487 -22.16 12.60 40.85
CA GLY A 487 -20.94 13.41 40.93
C GLY A 487 -19.76 12.71 41.59
N ARG A 488 -19.89 11.43 41.98
CA ARG A 488 -18.85 10.61 42.65
C ARG A 488 -18.28 11.21 43.92
N ARG A 489 -19.03 12.11 44.56
CA ARG A 489 -18.64 12.74 45.82
C ARG A 489 -18.93 11.83 47.02
N PHE A 490 -19.74 10.80 46.80
CA PHE A 490 -20.13 9.83 47.80
C PHE A 490 -20.38 8.47 47.13
N CYS A 491 -20.09 7.39 47.84
CA CYS A 491 -20.43 6.03 47.44
C CYS A 491 -20.83 5.26 48.70
N SER A 492 -21.98 4.57 48.65
CA SER A 492 -22.42 3.73 49.77
C SER A 492 -21.60 2.44 49.85
N SER A 493 -21.59 1.81 51.03
CA SER A 493 -21.04 0.47 51.20
C SER A 493 -21.74 -0.54 50.30
N THR A 494 -21.04 -1.64 49.99
CA THR A 494 -21.60 -2.73 49.18
C THR A 494 -22.88 -3.34 49.78
N PRO A 495 -22.98 -3.56 51.11
CA PRO A 495 -24.23 -3.88 51.81
C PRO A 495 -24.90 -2.62 52.37
#